data_AF-A0A6I3GKT4-F1
#
_entry.id   AF-A0A6I3GKT4-F1
#
_cell.length_a   1.000
_cell.length_b   1.000
_cell.length_c   1.000
_cell.angle_alpha   90.00
_cell.angle_beta   90.00
_cell.angle_gamma   90.00
#
_symmetry.space_group_name_H-M   'P 1'
#
loop_
_entity.id
_entity.type
_entity.pdbx_description
1 polymer ?
#
loop_
_entity_poly.entity_id
_entity_poly.type
_entity_poly.pdbx_seq_one_letter_code
_entity_poly.pdbx_strand_id
1 'polypeptide(L)'
;MHSTRSDTRDFILMAGPDGPRLPAVPALDGLRGLAVAAVVLYHAEFKVMIGGYLGVSTFFTLSGFLITTLLINESARNGSVALGAFWGRRFRRLLPASLATLALVATLFAWLVATADQRATMQGDILASVFEVANWHFIFQGASYGDLFVAPSPVLHFWSLAIEEQFYVVFPVLLVLLWRVSKARLRVIGLTLGALALCSAALPWIFTMSKDRIYFGTDTRAAELLLGGVLAVVLSREPVRRKLALVAHWRVSLGVLGAALLFLQIYWWWTLPQASAWLYRGG
;
A
#
# COMPACT_ATOMS: atom_id res chain seq x y z
N MET A 1 20.75 38.72 -20.90
CA MET A 1 21.53 37.57 -20.41
C MET A 1 21.16 37.36 -18.95
N HIS A 2 20.04 36.69 -18.68
CA HIS A 2 19.48 36.56 -17.34
C HIS A 2 19.15 35.10 -17.01
N SER A 3 19.51 34.75 -15.78
CA SER A 3 19.59 33.44 -15.15
C SER A 3 18.27 32.66 -15.14
N THR A 4 18.25 31.48 -15.77
CA THR A 4 17.18 30.46 -15.67
C THR A 4 17.68 29.20 -14.95
N ARG A 5 18.41 29.37 -13.83
CA ARG A 5 19.00 28.25 -13.04
C ARG A 5 18.33 27.99 -11.68
N SER A 6 17.20 28.62 -11.34
CA SER A 6 16.56 28.44 -10.01
C SER A 6 15.58 27.28 -9.90
N ASP A 7 14.85 26.90 -10.96
CA ASP A 7 13.59 26.14 -10.76
C ASP A 7 13.75 24.62 -10.58
N THR A 8 14.94 24.06 -10.82
CA THR A 8 15.17 22.60 -10.66
C THR A 8 15.48 22.22 -9.21
N ARG A 9 15.74 23.20 -8.35
CA ARG A 9 15.99 23.01 -6.93
C ARG A 9 14.72 22.81 -6.12
N ASP A 10 13.58 23.35 -6.57
CA ASP A 10 12.35 23.38 -5.75
C ASP A 10 11.62 22.04 -5.65
N PHE A 11 11.96 21.07 -6.49
CA PHE A 11 11.43 19.71 -6.33
C PHE A 11 12.19 18.88 -5.28
N ILE A 12 13.38 19.30 -4.83
CA ILE A 12 14.23 18.52 -3.89
C ILE A 12 14.92 19.34 -2.77
N LEU A 13 14.95 20.68 -2.80
CA LEU A 13 15.41 21.50 -1.68
C LEU A 13 14.23 22.00 -0.85
N MET A 14 13.68 21.10 -0.03
CA MET A 14 13.05 21.47 1.24
C MET A 14 13.70 20.69 2.37
N ALA A 15 14.89 21.15 2.76
CA ALA A 15 15.50 20.89 4.06
C ALA A 15 16.68 21.86 4.21
N GLY A 16 16.46 22.99 4.88
CA GLY A 16 17.54 23.72 5.52
C GLY A 16 18.10 22.91 6.70
N PRO A 17 19.18 23.40 7.35
CA PRO A 17 19.78 22.75 8.52
C PRO A 17 18.79 22.53 9.67
N ASP A 18 17.69 23.30 9.68
CA ASP A 18 16.64 23.28 10.71
C ASP A 18 15.26 22.86 10.13
N GLY A 19 15.10 21.59 9.73
CA GLY A 19 13.81 20.98 9.31
C GLY A 19 13.27 21.45 7.93
N PRO A 20 12.53 20.61 7.16
CA PRO A 20 11.37 19.87 7.60
C PRO A 20 11.36 18.36 7.24
N ARG A 21 10.37 17.67 7.84
CA ARG A 21 9.83 16.37 7.37
C ARG A 21 9.50 16.50 5.87
N LEU A 22 9.42 15.38 5.12
CA LEU A 22 8.91 15.43 3.75
C LEU A 22 7.67 16.34 3.72
N PRO A 23 7.63 17.40 2.88
CA PRO A 23 6.45 18.23 2.76
C PRO A 23 5.27 17.29 2.54
N ALA A 24 4.25 17.39 3.41
CA ALA A 24 3.03 16.62 3.21
C ALA A 24 2.55 16.93 1.80
N VAL A 25 2.48 15.93 0.93
CA VAL A 25 2.01 16.11 -0.45
C VAL A 25 0.51 15.88 -0.41
N PRO A 26 -0.32 16.94 -0.31
CA PRO A 26 -1.73 16.77 0.01
C PRO A 26 -2.46 15.96 -1.07
N ALA A 27 -1.95 15.99 -2.31
CA ALA A 27 -2.45 15.18 -3.41
C ALA A 27 -2.35 13.66 -3.15
N LEU A 28 -1.28 13.19 -2.48
CA LEU A 28 -1.13 11.76 -2.16
C LEU A 28 -2.13 11.34 -1.07
N ASP A 29 -2.37 12.20 -0.07
CA ASP A 29 -3.40 11.96 0.94
C ASP A 29 -4.80 12.00 0.32
N GLY A 30 -5.04 12.89 -0.64
CA GLY A 30 -6.28 12.93 -1.43
C GLY A 30 -6.52 11.64 -2.22
N LEU A 31 -5.50 11.09 -2.89
CA LEU A 31 -5.60 9.81 -3.59
C LEU A 31 -5.89 8.65 -2.63
N ARG A 32 -5.29 8.64 -1.44
CA ARG A 32 -5.59 7.64 -0.40
C ARG A 32 -7.03 7.78 0.10
N GLY A 33 -7.50 9.01 0.32
CA GLY A 33 -8.88 9.30 0.68
C GLY A 33 -9.88 8.80 -0.36
N LEU A 34 -9.61 9.04 -1.64
CA LEU A 34 -10.41 8.53 -2.75
C LEU A 34 -10.45 6.99 -2.79
N ALA A 35 -9.30 6.35 -2.58
CA ALA A 35 -9.21 4.89 -2.52
C ALA A 35 -10.03 4.30 -1.36
N VAL A 36 -9.96 4.90 -0.17
CA VAL A 36 -10.78 4.49 0.99
C VAL A 36 -12.26 4.72 0.71
N ALA A 37 -12.64 5.86 0.13
CA ALA A 37 -14.03 6.15 -0.21
C ALA A 37 -14.59 5.12 -1.21
N ALA A 38 -13.82 4.73 -2.23
CA ALA A 38 -14.22 3.68 -3.17
C ALA A 38 -14.44 2.33 -2.47
N VAL A 39 -13.58 1.96 -1.53
CA VAL A 39 -13.71 0.72 -0.74
C VAL A 39 -14.97 0.77 0.13
N VAL A 40 -15.24 1.89 0.80
CA VAL A 40 -16.44 2.06 1.64
C VAL A 40 -17.71 1.98 0.80
N LEU A 41 -17.75 2.66 -0.35
CA LEU A 41 -18.91 2.63 -1.25
C LEU A 41 -19.16 1.22 -1.83
N TYR A 42 -18.09 0.47 -2.12
CA TYR A 42 -18.20 -0.93 -2.53
C TYR A 42 -18.86 -1.80 -1.45
N HIS A 43 -18.39 -1.68 -0.20
CA HIS A 43 -18.95 -2.46 0.92
C HIS A 43 -20.35 -2.01 1.33
N ALA A 44 -20.72 -0.76 1.04
CA ALA A 44 -22.08 -0.25 1.21
C ALA A 44 -23.01 -0.58 0.04
N GLU A 45 -22.60 -1.49 -0.87
CA GLU A 45 -23.39 -2.01 -1.99
C GLU A 45 -23.88 -0.94 -2.98
N PHE A 46 -23.17 0.20 -3.09
CA PHE A 46 -23.51 1.21 -4.08
C PHE A 46 -23.16 0.72 -5.49
N LYS A 47 -24.18 0.63 -6.36
CA LYS A 47 -24.06 0.19 -7.76
C LYS A 47 -23.09 1.01 -8.63
N VAL A 48 -22.68 2.18 -8.16
CA VAL A 48 -21.72 3.07 -8.84
C VAL A 48 -20.25 2.74 -8.53
N MET A 49 -19.98 1.77 -7.66
CA MET A 49 -18.62 1.41 -7.24
C MET A 49 -18.42 -0.11 -7.15
N ILE A 50 -18.85 -0.86 -8.17
CA ILE A 50 -18.74 -2.35 -8.18
C ILE A 50 -17.28 -2.85 -8.20
N GLY A 51 -16.34 -2.00 -8.62
CA GLY A 51 -14.89 -2.23 -8.60
C GLY A 51 -14.16 -1.53 -7.46
N GLY A 52 -14.88 -0.94 -6.49
CA GLY A 52 -14.27 -0.14 -5.43
C GLY A 52 -13.32 -0.91 -4.52
N TYR A 53 -13.39 -2.25 -4.50
CA TYR A 53 -12.42 -3.12 -3.83
C TYR A 53 -10.98 -2.95 -4.37
N LEU A 54 -10.81 -2.46 -5.61
CA LEU A 54 -9.49 -2.13 -6.19
C LEU A 54 -8.87 -0.89 -5.55
N GLY A 55 -9.64 -0.12 -4.76
CA GLY A 55 -9.09 0.95 -3.92
C GLY A 55 -8.01 0.43 -2.97
N VAL A 56 -8.11 -0.82 -2.49
CA VAL A 56 -7.06 -1.46 -1.69
C VAL A 56 -5.75 -1.55 -2.45
N SER A 57 -5.78 -1.90 -3.75
CA SER A 57 -4.59 -1.96 -4.60
C SER A 57 -3.92 -0.59 -4.75
N THR A 58 -4.71 0.46 -4.97
CA THR A 58 -4.19 1.84 -4.99
C THR A 58 -3.56 2.21 -3.65
N PHE A 59 -4.19 1.84 -2.53
CA PHE A 59 -3.67 2.10 -1.19
C PHE A 59 -2.33 1.39 -0.95
N PHE A 60 -2.22 0.11 -1.31
CA PHE A 60 -0.98 -0.68 -1.22
C PHE A 60 0.15 -0.10 -2.06
N THR A 61 -0.10 0.27 -3.31
CA THR A 61 0.92 0.89 -4.17
C THR A 61 1.38 2.24 -3.60
N LEU A 62 0.47 3.08 -3.11
CA LEU A 62 0.82 4.34 -2.47
C LEU A 62 1.62 4.13 -1.18
N SER A 63 1.24 3.16 -0.34
CA SER A 63 1.98 2.82 0.87
C SER A 63 3.40 2.35 0.56
N GLY A 64 3.56 1.45 -0.40
CA GLY A 64 4.89 0.99 -0.84
C GLY A 64 5.77 2.14 -1.35
N PHE A 65 5.20 3.04 -2.14
CA PHE A 65 5.89 4.25 -2.62
C PHE A 65 6.32 5.17 -1.47
N LEU A 66 5.40 5.48 -0.54
CA LEU A 66 5.66 6.39 0.58
C LEU A 66 6.68 5.82 1.57
N ILE A 67 6.53 4.55 1.97
CA ILE A 67 7.45 3.86 2.88
C ILE A 67 8.86 3.86 2.27
N THR A 68 8.98 3.49 1.00
CA THR A 68 10.28 3.44 0.31
C THR A 68 10.91 4.83 0.20
N THR A 69 10.12 5.85 -0.15
CA THR A 69 10.58 7.24 -0.24
C THR A 69 11.07 7.75 1.11
N LEU A 70 10.35 7.47 2.20
CA LEU A 70 10.75 7.83 3.56
C LEU A 70 12.11 7.20 3.95
N LEU A 71 12.27 5.91 3.69
CA LEU A 71 13.50 5.18 4.03
C LEU A 71 14.70 5.66 3.20
N ILE A 72 14.52 5.87 1.89
CA ILE A 72 15.57 6.42 1.02
C ILE A 72 16.00 7.80 1.50
N ASN A 73 15.04 8.67 1.83
CA ASN A 73 15.34 10.03 2.28
C ASN A 73 16.00 10.06 3.67
N GLU A 74 15.58 9.19 4.60
CA GLU A 74 16.23 9.06 5.91
C GLU A 74 17.68 8.59 5.74
N SER A 75 17.91 7.55 4.91
CA SER A 75 19.26 7.06 4.62
C SER A 75 20.13 8.09 3.92
N ALA A 76 19.59 8.87 2.98
CA ALA A 76 20.33 9.91 2.28
C ALA A 76 20.75 11.05 3.22
N ARG A 77 19.91 11.41 4.20
CA ARG A 77 20.18 12.47 5.18
C ARG A 77 21.14 12.02 6.27
N ASN A 78 20.95 10.83 6.83
CA ASN A 78 21.62 10.38 8.05
C ASN A 78 22.71 9.32 7.80
N GLY A 79 22.90 8.90 6.55
CA GLY A 79 23.79 7.79 6.17
C GLY A 79 23.28 6.40 6.57
N SER A 80 22.20 6.33 7.35
CA SER A 80 21.60 5.09 7.90
C SER A 80 20.11 5.30 8.17
N VAL A 81 19.40 4.20 8.48
CA VAL A 81 17.98 4.25 8.90
C VAL A 81 17.88 3.81 10.35
N ALA A 82 17.24 4.62 11.18
CA ALA A 82 16.97 4.30 12.58
C ALA A 82 15.67 3.49 12.68
N LEU A 83 15.76 2.16 12.49
CA LEU A 83 14.60 1.25 12.41
C LEU A 83 13.65 1.40 13.61
N GLY A 84 14.16 1.46 14.83
CA GLY A 84 13.32 1.64 16.03
C GLY A 84 12.53 2.96 16.03
N ALA A 85 13.16 4.06 15.59
CA ALA A 85 12.47 5.33 15.46
C ALA A 85 11.46 5.32 14.31
N PHE A 86 11.80 4.66 13.20
CA PHE A 86 10.91 4.47 12.06
C PHE A 86 9.65 3.69 12.45
N TRP A 87 9.80 2.53 13.10
CA TRP A 87 8.68 1.74 13.59
C TRP A 87 7.87 2.47 14.66
N GLY A 88 8.54 3.05 15.66
CA GLY A 88 7.88 3.75 16.76
C GLY A 88 7.04 4.96 16.32
N ARG A 89 7.36 5.62 15.20
CA ARG A 89 6.52 6.70 14.64
C ARG A 89 5.20 6.17 14.10
N ARG A 90 5.20 5.01 13.42
CA ARG A 90 3.98 4.43 12.86
C ARG A 90 3.13 3.75 13.90
N PHE A 91 3.73 2.97 14.80
CA PHE A 91 2.99 2.34 15.90
C PHE A 91 2.22 3.36 16.74
N ARG A 92 2.85 4.48 17.13
CA ARG A 92 2.15 5.56 17.87
C ARG A 92 1.04 6.23 17.09
N ARG A 93 1.07 6.19 15.75
CA ARG A 93 0.04 6.77 14.89
C ARG A 93 -1.15 5.84 14.66
N LEU A 94 -0.90 4.54 14.48
CA LEU A 94 -1.93 3.59 14.04
C LEU A 94 -2.47 2.70 15.17
N LEU A 95 -1.61 2.26 16.09
CA LEU A 95 -1.97 1.30 17.13
C LEU A 95 -3.11 1.79 18.03
N PRO A 96 -3.16 3.08 18.49
CA PRO A 96 -4.26 3.53 19.34
C PRO A 96 -5.63 3.43 18.66
N ALA A 97 -5.72 3.85 17.39
CA ALA A 97 -6.97 3.81 16.63
C ALA A 97 -7.40 2.36 16.31
N SER A 98 -6.44 1.51 15.92
CA SER A 98 -6.65 0.07 15.69
C SER A 98 -7.19 -0.62 16.94
N LEU A 99 -6.51 -0.48 18.08
CA LEU A 99 -6.93 -1.12 19.33
C LEU A 99 -8.26 -0.57 19.86
N ALA A 100 -8.51 0.74 19.75
CA ALA A 100 -9.78 1.31 20.13
C ALA A 100 -10.94 0.75 19.28
N THR A 101 -10.72 0.58 17.98
CA THR A 101 -11.71 -0.01 17.07
C THR A 101 -11.97 -1.48 17.43
N LEU A 102 -10.93 -2.27 17.65
CA LEU A 102 -11.06 -3.67 18.05
C LEU A 102 -11.76 -3.82 19.41
N ALA A 103 -11.44 -2.97 20.38
CA ALA A 103 -12.12 -2.96 21.68
C ALA A 103 -13.60 -2.58 21.55
N LEU A 104 -13.94 -1.61 20.70
CA LEU A 104 -15.32 -1.22 20.42
C LEU A 104 -16.11 -2.37 19.78
N VAL A 105 -15.50 -3.10 18.83
CA VAL A 105 -16.14 -4.27 18.20
C VAL A 105 -16.31 -5.41 19.22
N ALA A 106 -15.27 -5.69 20.02
CA ALA A 106 -15.31 -6.73 21.05
C ALA A 106 -16.41 -6.49 22.11
N THR A 107 -16.74 -5.22 22.37
CA THR A 107 -17.68 -4.83 23.44
C THR A 107 -19.03 -4.42 22.89
N LEU A 108 -19.13 -3.40 22.05
CA LEU A 108 -20.44 -2.90 21.62
C LEU A 108 -21.06 -3.80 20.55
N PHE A 109 -20.31 -4.17 19.52
CA PHE A 109 -20.85 -4.98 18.44
C PHE A 109 -21.22 -6.39 18.92
N ALA A 110 -20.35 -7.02 19.71
CA ALA A 110 -20.58 -8.35 20.27
C ALA A 110 -21.88 -8.45 21.08
N TRP A 111 -22.21 -7.41 21.84
CA TRP A 111 -23.36 -7.37 22.75
C TRP A 111 -24.65 -6.89 22.07
N LEU A 112 -24.57 -5.95 21.13
CA LEU A 112 -25.76 -5.28 20.57
C LEU A 112 -26.22 -5.81 19.22
N VAL A 113 -25.30 -6.35 18.40
CA VAL A 113 -25.57 -6.58 16.96
C VAL A 113 -25.22 -7.99 16.51
N ALA A 114 -24.15 -8.58 17.06
CA ALA A 114 -23.57 -9.80 16.51
C ALA A 114 -24.57 -10.98 16.42
N THR A 115 -24.46 -11.77 15.35
CA THR A 115 -25.15 -13.05 15.24
C THR A 115 -24.48 -14.12 16.12
N ALA A 116 -25.13 -15.28 16.29
CA ALA A 116 -24.54 -16.39 17.05
C ALA A 116 -23.23 -16.87 16.41
N ASP A 117 -23.20 -17.02 15.09
CA ASP A 117 -22.02 -17.44 14.34
C ASP A 117 -20.88 -16.42 14.45
N GLN A 118 -21.19 -15.12 14.31
CA GLN A 118 -20.20 -14.07 14.47
C GLN A 118 -19.60 -14.08 15.87
N ARG A 119 -20.40 -14.27 16.93
CA ARG A 119 -19.87 -14.37 18.30
C ARG A 119 -18.95 -15.57 18.48
N ALA A 120 -19.22 -16.69 17.82
CA ALA A 120 -18.42 -17.89 17.93
C ALA A 120 -17.01 -17.74 17.33
N THR A 121 -16.85 -16.95 16.25
CA THR A 121 -15.54 -16.74 15.60
C THR A 121 -14.84 -15.46 16.03
N MET A 122 -15.57 -14.47 16.57
CA MET A 122 -15.09 -13.10 16.84
C MET A 122 -13.78 -13.04 17.60
N GLN A 123 -13.60 -13.91 18.61
CA GLN A 123 -12.39 -13.91 19.41
C GLN A 123 -11.15 -14.21 18.56
N GLY A 124 -11.25 -15.19 17.65
CA GLY A 124 -10.17 -15.53 16.72
C GLY A 124 -9.86 -14.36 15.78
N ASP A 125 -10.91 -13.77 15.19
CA ASP A 125 -10.77 -12.66 14.23
C ASP A 125 -10.12 -11.44 14.87
N ILE A 126 -10.54 -11.09 16.09
CA ILE A 126 -9.99 -9.95 16.84
C ILE A 126 -8.54 -10.23 17.24
N LEU A 127 -8.22 -11.41 17.77
CA LEU A 127 -6.85 -11.75 18.13
C LEU A 127 -5.93 -11.72 16.90
N ALA A 128 -6.37 -12.31 15.78
CA ALA A 128 -5.61 -12.27 14.54
C ALA A 128 -5.41 -10.83 14.04
N SER A 129 -6.38 -9.94 14.24
CA SER A 129 -6.28 -8.52 13.91
C SER A 129 -5.30 -7.77 14.83
N VAL A 130 -5.32 -8.04 16.15
CA VAL A 130 -4.36 -7.46 17.11
C VAL A 130 -2.92 -7.83 16.75
N PHE A 131 -2.70 -9.08 16.33
CA PHE A 131 -1.37 -9.57 15.93
C PHE A 131 -1.02 -9.29 14.47
N GLU A 132 -1.86 -8.53 13.74
CA GLU A 132 -1.65 -8.15 12.33
C GLU A 132 -1.42 -9.37 11.42
N VAL A 133 -2.18 -10.44 11.66
CA VAL A 133 -2.20 -11.70 10.88
C VAL A 133 -3.62 -12.10 10.43
N ALA A 134 -4.58 -11.18 10.50
CA ALA A 134 -5.98 -11.40 10.14
C ALA A 134 -6.15 -11.96 8.72
N ASN A 135 -5.32 -11.52 7.77
CA ASN A 135 -5.39 -12.00 6.39
C ASN A 135 -5.12 -13.51 6.28
N TRP A 136 -4.12 -14.03 7.01
CA TRP A 136 -3.83 -15.46 7.06
C TRP A 136 -4.88 -16.25 7.84
N HIS A 137 -5.39 -15.66 8.91
CA HIS A 137 -6.48 -16.26 9.68
C HIS A 137 -7.73 -16.52 8.79
N PHE A 138 -8.16 -15.52 8.04
CA PHE A 138 -9.30 -15.65 7.12
C PHE A 138 -9.04 -16.65 5.99
N ILE A 139 -7.81 -16.72 5.47
CA ILE A 139 -7.41 -17.76 4.51
C ILE A 139 -7.60 -19.16 5.11
N PHE A 140 -7.11 -19.40 6.32
CA PHE A 140 -7.15 -20.73 6.94
C PHE A 140 -8.53 -21.14 7.44
N GLN A 141 -9.40 -20.18 7.74
CA GLN A 141 -10.81 -20.43 8.01
C GLN A 141 -11.63 -20.74 6.75
N GLY A 142 -11.04 -20.57 5.55
CA GLY A 142 -11.76 -20.74 4.30
C GLY A 142 -12.78 -19.63 4.04
N ALA A 143 -12.57 -18.45 4.63
CA ALA A 143 -13.45 -17.31 4.42
C ALA A 143 -13.41 -16.89 2.94
N SER A 144 -14.58 -16.74 2.31
CA SER A 144 -14.64 -16.13 1.00
C SER A 144 -14.83 -14.63 1.13
N TYR A 145 -13.99 -13.85 0.44
CA TYR A 145 -14.23 -12.42 0.31
C TYR A 145 -15.52 -12.16 -0.51
N GLY A 146 -15.96 -13.12 -1.33
CA GLY A 146 -17.27 -13.03 -2.00
C GLY A 146 -18.47 -13.08 -1.05
N ASP A 147 -18.31 -13.69 0.13
CA ASP A 147 -19.37 -13.86 1.13
C ASP A 147 -19.52 -12.64 2.07
N LEU A 148 -18.88 -11.51 1.70
CA LEU A 148 -18.91 -10.23 2.41
C LEU A 148 -20.30 -9.68 2.72
N PHE A 149 -21.33 -10.16 2.02
CA PHE A 149 -22.68 -9.59 2.03
C PHE A 149 -23.71 -10.44 2.79
N VAL A 150 -23.29 -11.55 3.40
CA VAL A 150 -24.19 -12.42 4.18
C VAL A 150 -24.05 -12.15 5.68
N ALA A 151 -22.87 -12.41 6.23
CA ALA A 151 -22.56 -12.15 7.65
C ALA A 151 -21.03 -12.08 7.84
N PRO A 152 -20.36 -11.05 7.28
CA PRO A 152 -18.91 -10.93 7.38
C PRO A 152 -18.46 -10.78 8.83
N SER A 153 -17.20 -11.13 9.10
CA SER A 153 -16.54 -10.75 10.35
C SER A 153 -16.57 -9.21 10.50
N PRO A 154 -16.92 -8.67 11.68
CA PRO A 154 -16.99 -7.22 11.89
C PRO A 154 -15.61 -6.54 11.79
N VAL A 155 -14.53 -7.32 11.89
CA VAL A 155 -13.15 -6.85 11.74
C VAL A 155 -12.51 -7.30 10.43
N LEU A 156 -13.30 -7.79 9.46
CA LEU A 156 -12.77 -8.36 8.23
C LEU A 156 -11.79 -7.41 7.53
N HIS A 157 -12.10 -6.12 7.45
CA HIS A 157 -11.25 -5.08 6.83
C HIS A 157 -9.79 -5.01 7.36
N PHE A 158 -9.52 -5.53 8.56
CA PHE A 158 -8.16 -5.64 9.12
C PHE A 158 -7.23 -6.55 8.31
N TRP A 159 -7.74 -7.41 7.42
CA TRP A 159 -6.90 -8.22 6.53
C TRP A 159 -5.92 -7.34 5.72
N SER A 160 -6.39 -6.19 5.22
CA SER A 160 -5.60 -5.30 4.38
C SER A 160 -4.57 -4.51 5.20
N LEU A 161 -4.95 -4.12 6.43
CA LEU A 161 -4.04 -3.50 7.39
C LEU A 161 -2.92 -4.45 7.78
N ALA A 162 -3.25 -5.71 8.08
CA ALA A 162 -2.29 -6.76 8.41
C ALA A 162 -1.21 -6.93 7.34
N ILE A 163 -1.59 -6.96 6.05
CA ILE A 163 -0.62 -7.02 4.94
C ILE A 163 0.30 -5.79 4.94
N GLU A 164 -0.25 -4.59 5.14
CA GLU A 164 0.53 -3.36 5.16
C GLU A 164 1.50 -3.32 6.36
N GLU A 165 1.08 -3.76 7.55
CA GLU A 165 1.93 -3.81 8.75
C GLU A 165 3.02 -4.88 8.61
N GLN A 166 2.70 -6.07 8.07
CA GLN A 166 3.70 -7.10 7.73
C GLN A 166 4.77 -6.54 6.79
N PHE A 167 4.36 -5.84 5.74
CA PHE A 167 5.29 -5.16 4.83
C PHE A 167 6.10 -4.08 5.58
N TYR A 168 5.46 -3.27 6.43
CA TYR A 168 6.12 -2.21 7.17
C TYR A 168 7.16 -2.71 8.18
N VAL A 169 6.98 -3.90 8.75
CA VAL A 169 7.97 -4.53 9.63
C VAL A 169 9.13 -5.11 8.83
N VAL A 170 8.84 -5.87 7.77
CA VAL A 170 9.87 -6.64 7.04
C VAL A 170 10.67 -5.76 6.07
N PHE A 171 10.01 -4.87 5.34
CA PHE A 171 10.59 -4.11 4.24
C PHE A 171 11.75 -3.17 4.65
N PRO A 172 11.69 -2.43 5.77
CA PRO A 172 12.82 -1.60 6.21
C PRO A 172 14.08 -2.42 6.50
N VAL A 173 13.93 -3.62 7.06
CA VAL A 173 15.06 -4.53 7.32
C VAL A 173 15.69 -4.96 6.01
N LEU A 174 14.86 -5.37 5.04
CA LEU A 174 15.33 -5.72 3.69
C LEU A 174 16.12 -4.57 3.06
N LEU A 175 15.61 -3.33 3.11
CA LEU A 175 16.33 -2.17 2.54
C LEU A 175 17.66 -1.91 3.25
N VAL A 176 17.70 -1.99 4.59
CA VAL A 176 18.94 -1.83 5.36
C VAL A 176 19.97 -2.89 5.00
N LEU A 177 19.55 -4.14 4.83
CA LEU A 177 20.44 -5.21 4.37
C LEU A 177 20.97 -4.91 2.97
N LEU A 178 20.11 -4.58 2.01
CA LEU A 178 20.51 -4.25 0.63
C LEU A 178 21.46 -3.04 0.56
N TRP A 179 21.29 -2.05 1.44
CA TRP A 179 22.19 -0.90 1.53
C TRP A 179 23.61 -1.23 2.00
N ARG A 180 23.77 -2.31 2.77
CA ARG A 180 25.08 -2.76 3.26
C ARG A 180 25.88 -3.50 2.19
N VAL A 181 25.22 -4.15 1.23
CA VAL A 181 25.89 -5.06 0.28
C VAL A 181 26.43 -4.37 -0.98
N SER A 182 25.96 -3.17 -1.33
CA SER A 182 26.33 -2.54 -2.60
C SER A 182 26.61 -1.04 -2.49
N LYS A 183 27.61 -0.56 -3.24
CA LYS A 183 27.84 0.88 -3.50
C LYS A 183 26.81 1.44 -4.49
N ALA A 184 26.25 0.61 -5.38
CA ALA A 184 25.19 0.96 -6.33
C ALA A 184 23.78 0.80 -5.71
N ARG A 185 23.65 1.28 -4.47
CA ARG A 185 22.53 1.09 -3.52
C ARG A 185 21.15 1.08 -4.18
N LEU A 186 20.76 2.18 -4.83
CA LEU A 186 19.43 2.33 -5.42
C LEU A 186 19.18 1.43 -6.63
N ARG A 187 20.22 1.08 -7.41
CA ARG A 187 20.06 0.17 -8.56
C ARG A 187 19.75 -1.24 -8.08
N VAL A 188 20.52 -1.73 -7.11
CA VAL A 188 20.32 -3.08 -6.56
C VAL A 188 18.94 -3.17 -5.90
N ILE A 189 18.58 -2.19 -5.07
CA ILE A 189 17.25 -2.14 -4.47
C ILE A 189 16.15 -2.19 -5.55
N GLY A 190 16.19 -1.31 -6.54
CA GLY A 190 15.16 -1.28 -7.59
C GLY A 190 15.03 -2.60 -8.35
N LEU A 191 16.16 -3.26 -8.67
CA LEU A 191 16.15 -4.57 -9.32
C LEU A 191 15.60 -5.68 -8.41
N THR A 192 15.99 -5.70 -7.14
CA THR A 192 15.47 -6.65 -6.16
C THR A 192 13.97 -6.47 -5.97
N LEU A 193 13.49 -5.23 -5.79
CA LEU A 193 12.06 -4.96 -5.64
C LEU A 193 11.28 -5.34 -6.90
N GLY A 194 11.81 -5.04 -8.08
CA GLY A 194 11.20 -5.44 -9.36
C GLY A 194 11.14 -6.95 -9.51
N ALA A 195 12.22 -7.67 -9.19
CA ALA A 195 12.23 -9.14 -9.22
C ALA A 195 11.23 -9.75 -8.23
N LEU A 196 11.17 -9.26 -7.00
CA LEU A 196 10.21 -9.72 -6.00
C LEU A 196 8.76 -9.41 -6.41
N ALA A 197 8.51 -8.26 -7.03
CA ALA A 197 7.19 -7.92 -7.54
C ALA A 197 6.74 -8.87 -8.66
N LEU A 198 7.65 -9.20 -9.58
CA LEU A 198 7.40 -10.17 -10.65
C LEU A 198 7.14 -11.57 -10.08
N CYS A 199 7.95 -12.02 -9.11
CA CYS A 199 7.72 -13.30 -8.44
C CYS A 199 6.35 -13.34 -7.76
N SER A 200 5.98 -12.29 -7.02
CA SER A 200 4.68 -12.16 -6.36
C SER A 200 3.51 -12.23 -7.35
N ALA A 201 3.59 -11.48 -8.46
CA ALA A 201 2.57 -11.48 -9.51
C ALA A 201 2.49 -12.81 -10.29
N ALA A 202 3.59 -13.58 -10.34
CA ALA A 202 3.64 -14.87 -11.01
C ALA A 202 3.06 -16.02 -10.17
N LEU A 203 2.97 -15.88 -8.83
CA LEU A 203 2.50 -16.96 -7.95
C LEU A 203 1.14 -17.56 -8.36
N PRO A 204 0.11 -16.77 -8.70
CA PRO A 204 -1.20 -17.32 -9.11
C PRO A 204 -1.18 -18.10 -10.43
N TRP A 205 -0.15 -17.90 -11.27
CA TRP A 205 0.03 -18.66 -12.51
C TRP A 205 0.74 -19.98 -12.29
N ILE A 206 1.71 -19.99 -11.36
CA ILE A 206 2.56 -21.14 -11.10
C ILE A 206 1.83 -22.15 -10.20
N PHE A 207 1.05 -21.63 -9.24
CA PHE A 207 0.35 -22.45 -8.26
C PHE A 207 -1.17 -22.30 -8.42
N THR A 208 -1.88 -23.42 -8.37
CA THR A 208 -3.35 -23.41 -8.31
C THR A 208 -3.80 -22.88 -6.95
N MET A 209 -4.33 -21.65 -6.92
CA MET A 209 -4.82 -20.99 -5.72
C MET A 209 -6.29 -20.58 -5.88
N SER A 210 -7.05 -20.60 -4.79
CA SER A 210 -8.41 -20.02 -4.80
C SER A 210 -8.35 -18.49 -4.95
N LYS A 211 -9.43 -17.88 -5.43
CA LYS A 211 -9.54 -16.42 -5.56
C LYS A 211 -9.30 -15.73 -4.21
N ASP A 212 -9.84 -16.29 -3.13
CA ASP A 212 -9.70 -15.76 -1.77
C ASP A 212 -8.25 -15.83 -1.27
N ARG A 213 -7.54 -16.93 -1.57
CA ARG A 213 -6.11 -17.06 -1.23
C ARG A 213 -5.25 -16.03 -1.95
N ILE A 214 -5.56 -15.75 -3.22
CA ILE A 214 -4.86 -14.73 -4.01
C ILE A 214 -5.18 -13.34 -3.46
N TYR A 215 -6.42 -13.10 -3.06
CA TYR A 215 -6.90 -11.80 -2.60
C TYR A 215 -6.36 -11.42 -1.21
N PHE A 216 -6.35 -12.36 -0.26
CA PHE A 216 -5.87 -12.14 1.11
C PHE A 216 -4.36 -12.40 1.30
N GLY A 217 -3.69 -13.00 0.31
CA GLY A 217 -2.30 -13.41 0.43
C GLY A 217 -1.32 -12.24 0.46
N THR A 218 -0.51 -12.13 1.51
CA THR A 218 0.58 -11.13 1.56
C THR A 218 1.56 -11.35 0.40
N ASP A 219 1.88 -12.61 0.10
CA ASP A 219 2.80 -13.03 -0.95
C ASP A 219 2.29 -12.75 -2.36
N THR A 220 0.99 -12.89 -2.62
CA THR A 220 0.35 -12.60 -3.92
C THR A 220 0.05 -11.11 -4.11
N ARG A 221 -0.20 -10.37 -3.02
CA ARG A 221 -0.48 -8.93 -3.04
C ARG A 221 0.78 -8.06 -2.89
N ALA A 222 1.91 -8.64 -2.48
CA ALA A 222 3.16 -7.90 -2.29
C ALA A 222 3.61 -7.15 -3.55
N ALA A 223 3.28 -7.64 -4.75
CA ALA A 223 3.58 -6.97 -6.02
C ALA A 223 3.12 -5.50 -6.02
N GLU A 224 1.95 -5.19 -5.47
CA GLU A 224 1.39 -3.84 -5.47
C GLU A 224 2.23 -2.86 -4.64
N LEU A 225 2.62 -3.29 -3.43
CA LEU A 225 3.52 -2.54 -2.53
C LEU A 225 4.91 -2.40 -3.15
N LEU A 226 5.45 -3.49 -3.69
CA LEU A 226 6.79 -3.53 -4.26
C LEU A 226 6.89 -2.65 -5.52
N LEU A 227 5.87 -2.63 -6.39
CA LEU A 227 5.81 -1.74 -7.56
C LEU A 227 5.81 -0.26 -7.14
N GLY A 228 5.09 0.09 -6.08
CA GLY A 228 5.18 1.42 -5.46
C GLY A 228 6.61 1.75 -5.01
N GLY A 229 7.29 0.78 -4.39
CA GLY A 229 8.69 0.91 -4.01
C GLY A 229 9.65 1.05 -5.19
N VAL A 230 9.44 0.30 -6.28
CA VAL A 230 10.20 0.45 -7.53
C VAL A 230 10.07 1.86 -8.07
N LEU A 231 8.84 2.40 -8.11
CA LEU A 231 8.61 3.77 -8.57
C LEU A 231 9.35 4.80 -7.70
N ALA A 232 9.30 4.65 -6.37
CA ALA A 232 10.04 5.50 -5.46
C ALA A 232 11.55 5.46 -5.72
N VAL A 233 12.11 4.27 -5.95
CA VAL A 233 13.53 4.10 -6.29
C VAL A 233 13.85 4.78 -7.61
N VAL A 234 13.06 4.56 -8.67
CA VAL A 234 13.29 5.14 -10.00
C VAL A 234 13.31 6.67 -9.93
N LEU A 235 12.34 7.27 -9.24
CA LEU A 235 12.25 8.72 -9.07
C LEU A 235 13.36 9.29 -8.18
N SER A 236 13.94 8.49 -7.29
CA SER A 236 15.06 8.88 -6.44
C SER A 236 16.43 8.81 -7.14
N ARG A 237 16.51 8.28 -8.38
CA ARG A 237 17.78 8.14 -9.10
C ARG A 237 18.15 9.40 -9.90
N GLU A 238 19.28 10.01 -9.54
CA GLU A 238 19.85 11.18 -10.23
C GLU A 238 19.93 11.06 -11.77
N PRO A 239 20.44 9.96 -12.36
CA PRO A 239 20.50 9.83 -13.82
C PRO A 239 19.12 9.87 -14.50
N VAL A 240 18.09 9.33 -13.85
CA VAL A 240 16.71 9.35 -14.36
C VAL A 240 16.18 10.77 -14.32
N ARG A 241 16.34 11.47 -13.19
CA ARG A 241 15.93 12.86 -13.01
C ARG A 241 16.58 13.80 -14.03
N ARG A 242 17.89 13.66 -14.26
CA ARG A 242 18.63 14.45 -15.26
C ARG A 242 18.10 14.21 -16.67
N LYS A 243 17.83 12.96 -17.05
CA LYS A 243 17.26 12.65 -18.37
C LYS A 243 15.86 13.22 -18.54
N LEU A 244 15.01 13.12 -17.53
CA LEU A 244 13.67 13.72 -17.56
C LEU A 244 13.73 15.24 -17.71
N ALA A 245 14.65 15.90 -17.01
CA ALA A 245 14.82 17.36 -17.10
C ALA A 245 15.28 17.86 -18.48
N LEU A 246 15.85 16.99 -19.33
CA LEU A 246 16.24 17.33 -20.70
C LEU A 246 15.07 17.29 -21.69
N VAL A 247 13.95 16.67 -21.32
CA VAL A 247 12.78 16.56 -22.18
C VAL A 247 11.89 17.80 -22.01
N ALA A 248 11.68 18.56 -23.08
CA ALA A 248 10.77 19.71 -23.03
C ALA A 248 9.36 19.26 -22.62
N HIS A 249 8.70 20.03 -21.76
CA HIS A 249 7.35 19.74 -21.26
C HIS A 249 7.16 18.41 -20.51
N TRP A 250 8.22 17.75 -20.04
CA TRP A 250 8.13 16.45 -19.36
C TRP A 250 7.11 16.44 -18.19
N ARG A 251 6.98 17.56 -17.47
CA ARG A 251 6.02 17.73 -16.36
C ARG A 251 4.58 17.71 -16.86
N VAL A 252 4.30 18.34 -18.00
CA VAL A 252 2.97 18.34 -18.62
C VAL A 252 2.64 16.94 -19.13
N SER A 253 3.58 16.28 -19.82
CA SER A 253 3.39 14.91 -20.29
C SER A 253 3.10 13.93 -19.14
N LEU A 254 3.84 14.03 -18.04
CA LEU A 254 3.56 13.22 -16.84
C LEU A 254 2.23 13.59 -16.18
N GLY A 255 1.86 14.86 -16.16
CA GLY A 255 0.57 15.31 -15.63
C GLY A 255 -0.61 14.76 -16.43
N VAL A 256 -0.54 14.83 -17.76
CA VAL A 256 -1.56 14.28 -18.67
C VAL A 256 -1.64 12.76 -18.54
N LEU A 257 -0.49 12.07 -18.54
CA LEU A 257 -0.45 10.62 -18.33
C LEU A 257 -1.04 10.24 -16.97
N GLY A 258 -0.66 10.94 -15.91
CA GLY A 258 -1.19 10.71 -14.57
C GLY A 258 -2.70 10.92 -14.48
N ALA A 259 -3.23 11.97 -15.10
CA ALA A 259 -4.67 12.23 -15.17
C ALA A 259 -5.41 11.14 -15.96
N ALA A 260 -4.86 10.69 -17.10
CA ALA A 260 -5.42 9.62 -17.91
C ALA A 260 -5.45 8.28 -17.14
N LEU A 261 -4.36 7.95 -16.43
CA LEU A 261 -4.29 6.73 -15.61
C LEU A 261 -5.24 6.80 -14.41
N LEU A 262 -5.39 7.97 -13.77
CA LEU A 262 -6.36 8.16 -12.70
C LEU A 262 -7.80 8.01 -13.20
N PHE A 263 -8.12 8.58 -14.37
CA PHE A 263 -9.42 8.39 -15.00
C PHE A 263 -9.71 6.92 -15.29
N LEU A 264 -8.73 6.21 -15.87
CA LEU A 264 -8.85 4.77 -16.13
C LEU A 264 -9.07 3.98 -14.82
N GLN A 265 -8.37 4.33 -13.75
CA GLN A 265 -8.53 3.71 -12.45
C GLN A 265 -9.94 3.93 -11.87
N ILE A 266 -10.47 5.15 -11.97
CA ILE A 266 -11.84 5.49 -11.53
C ILE A 266 -12.86 4.74 -12.40
N TYR A 267 -12.62 4.63 -13.70
CA TYR A 267 -13.46 3.84 -14.60
C TYR A 267 -13.51 2.36 -14.16
N TRP A 268 -12.36 1.75 -13.84
CA TRP A 268 -12.33 0.39 -13.29
C TRP A 268 -13.04 0.26 -11.95
N TRP A 269 -12.93 1.25 -11.05
CA TRP A 269 -13.71 1.25 -9.81
C TRP A 269 -15.22 1.28 -10.06
N TRP A 270 -15.65 1.94 -11.12
CA TRP A 270 -17.06 2.00 -11.49
C TRP A 270 -17.55 0.71 -12.17
N THR A 271 -16.73 0.07 -13.02
CA THR A 271 -17.25 -0.95 -13.96
C THR A 271 -16.71 -2.35 -13.77
N LEU A 272 -15.64 -2.58 -13.00
CA LEU A 272 -14.95 -3.87 -12.98
C LEU A 272 -15.42 -4.76 -11.82
N PRO A 273 -16.19 -5.85 -12.08
CA PRO A 273 -16.68 -6.70 -11.00
C PRO A 273 -15.59 -7.58 -10.43
N GLN A 274 -15.68 -7.88 -9.13
CA GLN A 274 -14.73 -8.77 -8.46
C GLN A 274 -14.70 -10.19 -9.05
N ALA A 275 -15.78 -10.66 -9.68
CA ALA A 275 -15.82 -11.99 -10.26
C ALA A 275 -14.87 -12.18 -11.48
N SER A 276 -14.35 -11.09 -12.06
CA SER A 276 -13.55 -11.07 -13.28
C SER A 276 -12.32 -12.00 -13.19
N ALA A 277 -12.28 -13.04 -14.02
CA ALA A 277 -11.28 -14.11 -13.91
C ALA A 277 -9.85 -13.66 -14.23
N TRP A 278 -9.67 -12.66 -15.09
CA TRP A 278 -8.36 -12.16 -15.50
C TRP A 278 -7.58 -11.52 -14.34
N LEU A 279 -8.28 -10.87 -13.41
CA LEU A 279 -7.68 -10.26 -12.21
C LEU A 279 -6.93 -11.26 -11.30
N TYR A 280 -7.33 -12.52 -11.33
CA TYR A 280 -6.73 -13.59 -10.53
C TYR A 280 -5.74 -14.44 -11.32
N ARG A 281 -5.50 -14.07 -12.58
CA ARG A 281 -4.55 -14.69 -13.50
C ARG A 281 -3.60 -13.59 -13.97
N GLY A 282 -2.81 -13.03 -13.04
CA GLY A 282 -1.66 -12.19 -13.39
C GLY A 282 -1.85 -10.69 -13.43
N GLY A 283 -3.04 -10.19 -13.13
CA GLY A 283 -3.33 -8.76 -13.26
C GLY A 283 -4.21 -8.53 -14.45
#